data_AF-A0A9X3PVA5-F1
#
_entry.id   AF-A0A9X3PVA5-F1
#
_cell.length_a   1.000
_cell.length_b   1.000
_cell.length_c   1.000
_cell.angle_alpha   90.00
_cell.angle_beta   90.00
_cell.angle_gamma   90.00
#
_symmetry.space_group_name_H-M   'P 1'
#
loop_
_entity.id
_entity.type
_entity.pdbx_description
1 polymer ?
#
loop_
_entity_poly.entity_id
_entity_poly.type
_entity_poly.pdbx_seq_one_letter_code
_entity_poly.pdbx_strand_id
1 'polypeptide(L)'
;MTLDCVIQAFADGATPEEICQDFPPLSLAQVYSVLAFYLAHKEELDRYLKEQEQVAAALDQDLRARYAPFLAELRQRLLARQASPKPPA
;
A
#
# COMPACT_ATOMS: atom_id res chain seq x y z
N MET A 1 -0.83 -11.15 -1.42
CA MET A 1 0.14 -11.07 -0.32
C MET A 1 1.50 -11.37 -0.91
N THR A 2 2.44 -10.44 -0.83
CA THR A 2 3.80 -10.63 -1.38
C THR A 2 4.82 -10.62 -0.25
N LEU A 3 6.03 -11.09 -0.55
CA LEU A 3 7.15 -11.12 0.39
C LEU A 3 7.49 -9.71 0.92
N ASP A 4 7.30 -8.71 0.06
CA ASP A 4 7.53 -7.30 0.33
C ASP A 4 6.69 -6.80 1.52
N CYS A 5 5.47 -7.32 1.70
CA CYS A 5 4.61 -6.92 2.82
C CYS A 5 5.19 -7.33 4.18
N VAL A 6 5.82 -8.51 4.27
CA VAL A 6 6.48 -9.00 5.49
C VAL A 6 7.71 -8.16 5.80
N ILE A 7 8.51 -7.87 4.77
CA ILE A 7 9.73 -7.07 4.88
C ILE A 7 9.39 -5.63 5.30
N GLN A 8 8.35 -5.04 4.70
CA GLN A 8 7.92 -3.68 5.02
C GLN A 8 7.40 -3.57 6.46
N ALA A 9 6.56 -4.50 6.91
CA ALA A 9 6.05 -4.50 8.28
C ALA A 9 7.19 -4.59 9.31
N PHE A 10 8.21 -5.41 9.04
CA PHE A 10 9.41 -5.49 9.88
C PHE A 10 10.23 -4.18 9.85
N ALA A 11 10.37 -3.56 8.68
CA ALA A 11 11.04 -2.27 8.55
C ALA A 11 10.30 -1.13 9.30
N ASP A 12 8.97 -1.22 9.38
CA ASP A 12 8.10 -0.31 10.13
C ASP A 12 8.15 -0.57 11.66
N GLY A 13 8.90 -1.58 12.10
CA GLY A 13 9.14 -1.88 13.51
C GLY A 13 8.27 -2.99 14.09
N ALA A 14 7.44 -3.66 13.28
CA ALA A 14 6.65 -4.80 13.74
C ALA A 14 7.55 -6.00 14.07
N THR A 15 7.21 -6.68 15.16
CA THR A 15 7.85 -7.94 15.54
C THR A 15 7.40 -9.08 14.61
N PRO A 16 8.21 -10.15 14.45
CA PRO A 16 7.81 -11.33 13.68
C PRO A 16 6.46 -11.93 14.13
N GLU A 17 6.17 -11.86 15.43
CA GLU A 17 4.92 -12.32 16.03
C GLU A 17 3.73 -11.44 15.65
N GLU A 18 3.87 -10.11 15.67
CA GLU A 18 2.85 -9.17 15.19
C GLU A 18 2.59 -9.36 13.70
N ILE A 19 3.66 -9.49 12.90
CA ILE A 19 3.56 -9.78 11.47
C ILE A 19 2.81 -11.09 11.23
N CYS A 20 3.11 -12.15 11.99
CA CYS A 20 2.40 -13.43 11.87
C CYS A 20 0.91 -13.31 12.20
N GLN A 21 0.53 -12.44 13.13
CA GLN A 21 -0.88 -12.17 13.47
C GLN A 21 -1.60 -11.42 12.35
N ASP A 22 -0.93 -10.44 11.73
CA ASP A 22 -1.44 -9.65 10.61
C ASP A 22 -1.54 -10.46 9.31
N PHE A 23 -0.77 -11.56 9.21
CA PHE A 23 -0.77 -12.49 8.09
C PHE A 23 -1.08 -13.94 8.54
N PRO A 24 -2.33 -14.27 8.91
CA PRO A 24 -2.74 -15.59 9.40
C PRO A 24 -2.36 -16.82 8.54
N PRO A 25 -2.26 -16.75 7.19
CA PRO A 25 -1.84 -17.92 6.41
C PRO A 25 -0.33 -18.21 6.52
N LEU A 26 0.48 -17.30 7.07
CA LEU A 26 1.89 -17.52 7.31
C LEU A 26 2.09 -18.12 8.70
N SER A 27 2.89 -19.18 8.77
CA SER A 27 3.40 -19.65 10.06
C SER A 27 4.53 -18.73 10.55
N LEU A 28 4.70 -18.65 11.86
CA LEU A 28 5.78 -17.89 12.48
C LEU A 28 7.17 -18.31 11.93
N ALA A 29 7.37 -19.61 11.71
CA ALA A 29 8.62 -20.12 11.11
C ALA A 29 8.87 -19.58 9.69
N GLN A 30 7.83 -19.44 8.87
CA GLN A 30 7.95 -18.82 7.56
C GLN A 30 8.30 -17.33 7.68
N VAL A 31 7.69 -16.59 8.60
CA VAL A 31 8.03 -15.18 8.85
C VAL A 31 9.51 -15.05 9.20
N TYR A 32 10.00 -15.83 10.16
CA TYR A 32 11.43 -15.83 10.52
C TYR A 32 12.34 -16.23 9.35
N SER A 33 11.92 -17.17 8.50
CA SER A 33 12.72 -17.59 7.34
C SER A 33 12.84 -16.47 6.30
N VAL A 34 11.75 -15.73 6.07
CA VAL A 34 11.74 -14.56 5.19
C VAL A 34 12.63 -13.46 5.75
N LEU A 35 12.54 -13.16 7.04
CA LEU A 35 13.37 -12.13 7.67
C LEU A 35 14.84 -12.52 7.68
N ALA A 36 15.17 -13.80 7.90
CA ALA A 36 16.55 -14.28 7.82
C ALA A 36 17.13 -14.09 6.40
N PHE A 37 16.35 -14.44 5.36
CA PHE A 37 16.75 -14.20 3.97
C PHE A 37 16.91 -12.71 3.67
N TYR A 38 15.96 -11.87 4.11
CA TYR A 38 16.03 -10.43 3.93
C TYR A 38 17.27 -9.83 4.59
N LEU A 39 17.55 -10.17 5.85
CA LEU A 39 18.70 -9.65 6.58
C LEU A 39 20.03 -10.10 5.95
N ALA A 40 20.09 -11.31 5.39
CA ALA A 40 21.27 -11.80 4.68
C ALA A 40 21.53 -11.06 3.35
N HIS A 41 20.49 -10.52 2.71
CA HIS A 41 20.54 -9.86 1.40
C HIS A 41 20.07 -8.40 1.46
N LYS A 42 20.21 -7.75 2.62
CA LYS A 42 19.54 -6.47 2.93
C LYS A 42 19.83 -5.37 1.91
N GLU A 43 21.08 -5.16 1.54
CA GLU A 43 21.47 -4.08 0.63
C GLU A 43 20.89 -4.24 -0.78
N GLU A 44 20.81 -5.48 -1.27
CA GLU A 44 20.27 -5.82 -2.58
C GLU A 44 18.75 -5.65 -2.58
N LEU A 45 18.08 -6.20 -1.56
CA LEU A 45 16.62 -6.15 -1.44
C LEU A 45 16.11 -4.74 -1.13
N ASP A 46 16.80 -3.97 -0.28
CA ASP A 46 16.44 -2.57 -0.01
C ASP A 46 16.51 -1.73 -1.29
N ARG A 47 17.49 -1.99 -2.15
CA ARG A 47 17.60 -1.32 -3.46
C ARG A 47 16.45 -1.69 -4.37
N TYR A 48 16.17 -2.98 -4.50
CA TYR A 48 15.06 -3.50 -5.31
C TYR A 48 13.71 -2.92 -4.85
N LEU A 49 13.44 -2.95 -3.55
CA LEU A 49 12.21 -2.41 -2.95
C LEU A 49 12.07 -0.91 -3.21
N LYS A 50 13.16 -0.15 -3.08
CA LYS A 50 13.17 1.29 -3.36
C LYS A 50 12.91 1.60 -4.84
N GLU A 51 13.46 0.82 -5.76
CA GLU A 51 13.18 0.97 -7.19
C GLU A 51 11.70 0.69 -7.50
N GLN A 52 11.13 -0.36 -6.90
CA GLN A 52 9.69 -0.65 -7.03
C GLN A 52 8.81 0.48 -6.47
N GLU A 53 9.15 1.03 -5.31
CA GLU A 53 8.41 2.14 -4.70
C GLU A 53 8.40 3.37 -5.63
N GLN A 54 9.52 3.68 -6.27
CA GLN A 54 9.61 4.79 -7.22
C GLN A 54 8.74 4.57 -8.46
N VAL A 55 8.71 3.34 -9.00
CA VAL A 55 7.86 2.99 -10.15
C VAL A 55 6.39 3.11 -9.77
N ALA A 56 6.00 2.58 -8.61
CA ALA A 56 4.64 2.69 -8.10
C ALA A 56 4.22 4.15 -7.89
N ALA A 57 5.08 4.95 -7.26
CA ALA A 57 4.83 6.38 -7.03
C ALA A 57 4.67 7.17 -8.34
N ALA A 58 5.48 6.87 -9.36
CA ALA A 58 5.37 7.51 -10.67
C ALA A 58 4.06 7.15 -11.37
N LEU A 59 3.64 5.88 -11.31
CA LEU A 59 2.36 5.44 -11.86
C LEU A 59 1.19 6.11 -11.14
N ASP A 60 1.26 6.21 -9.81
CA ASP A 60 0.23 6.85 -8.99
C ASP A 60 0.08 8.34 -9.36
N GLN A 61 1.19 9.05 -9.55
CA GLN A 61 1.18 10.45 -9.97
C GLN A 61 0.58 10.62 -11.36
N ASP A 62 0.96 9.78 -12.32
CA ASP A 62 0.43 9.81 -13.69
C ASP A 62 -1.08 9.53 -13.72
N LEU A 63 -1.55 8.49 -13.03
CA LEU A 63 -2.97 8.20 -12.91
C LEU A 63 -3.74 9.36 -12.26
N ARG A 64 -3.22 9.91 -11.15
CA ARG A 64 -3.85 11.07 -10.50
C ARG A 64 -3.92 12.27 -11.44
N ALA A 65 -2.87 12.57 -12.19
CA ALA A 65 -2.86 13.68 -13.15
C ALA A 65 -3.87 13.45 -14.28
N ARG A 66 -3.94 12.23 -14.82
CA ARG A 66 -4.90 11.86 -15.89
C ARG A 66 -6.35 11.95 -15.44
N TYR A 67 -6.65 11.49 -14.23
CA TYR A 67 -8.01 11.45 -13.70
C TYR A 67 -8.41 12.68 -12.89
N ALA A 68 -7.49 13.60 -12.59
CA ALA A 68 -7.78 14.82 -11.83
C ALA A 68 -8.96 15.64 -12.37
N PRO A 69 -9.09 15.88 -13.70
CA PRO A 69 -10.23 16.61 -14.25
C PRO A 69 -11.56 15.89 -14.00
N PHE A 70 -11.58 14.58 -14.24
CA PHE A 70 -12.77 13.73 -14.04
C PHE A 70 -13.19 13.69 -12.56
N LEU A 71 -12.22 13.52 -11.65
CA LEU A 71 -12.48 13.52 -10.20
C LEU A 71 -12.96 14.89 -9.70
N ALA A 72 -12.45 15.98 -10.26
CA ALA A 72 -12.91 17.33 -9.94
C ALA A 72 -14.38 17.53 -10.37
N GLU A 73 -14.74 17.09 -11.58
CA GLU A 73 -16.12 17.13 -12.08
C GLU A 73 -17.06 16.26 -11.23
N LEU A 74 -16.65 15.03 -10.92
CA LEU A 74 -17.42 14.13 -10.06
C LEU A 74 -17.65 14.74 -8.67
N ARG A 75 -16.61 15.34 -8.08
CA ARG A 75 -16.71 16.04 -6.79
C ARG A 75 -17.70 17.20 -6.85
N GLN A 76 -17.65 18.03 -7.90
CA GLN A 76 -18.61 19.12 -8.09
C GLN A 76 -20.05 18.60 -8.19
N ARG A 77 -20.28 17.52 -8.95
CA ARG A 77 -21.59 16.89 -9.08
C ARG A 77 -22.11 16.33 -7.75
N LEU A 78 -21.24 15.71 -6.95
CA LEU A 78 -21.60 15.21 -5.62
C LEU A 78 -21.97 16.35 -4.66
N LEU A 79 -21.21 17.46 -4.67
CA LEU A 79 -21.52 18.64 -3.87
C LEU A 79 -22.85 19.30 -4.27
N ALA A 80 -23.12 19.42 -5.58
CA ALA A 80 -24.38 19.96 -6.08
C ALA A 80 -25.60 19.10 -5.65
N ARG A 81 -25.44 17.77 -5.63
CA ARG A 81 -26.47 16.86 -5.11
C ARG A 81 -26.68 16.98 -3.60
N GLN A 82 -25.63 17.23 -2.82
CA GLN A 82 -25.78 17.44 -1.36
C GLN A 82 -26.40 18.80 -1.02
N ALA A 83 -26.11 19.83 -1.82
CA ALA A 83 -26.68 21.18 -1.66
C ALA A 83 -28.14 21.30 -2.14
N SER A 84 -28.64 20.31 -2.88
CA SER A 84 -30.02 20.24 -3.36
C SER A 84 -30.78 19.19 -2.53
N PRO A 85 -31.38 19.54 -1.38
CA PRO A 85 -32.20 18.58 -0.66
C PRO A 85 -33.38 18.20 -1.56
N LYS A 86 -33.59 16.89 -1.74
CA LYS A 86 -34.72 16.29 -2.44
C LYS A 86 -36.02 17.02 -2.05
N PRO A 87 -36.82 17.54 -3.01
CA PRO A 87 -38.08 18.20 -2.65
C PRO A 87 -39.00 17.18 -1.97
N PRO A 88 -39.74 17.56 -0.92
CA PRO A 88 -40.66 16.65 -0.24
C PRO A 88 -41.73 16.18 -1.22
N ALA A 89 -42.09 14.90 -1.06
CA ALA A 89 -43.11 14.18 -1.82
C ALA A 89 -44.51 14.76 -1.60
#